data_AF-A0A7W0XDU0-F1
#
_entry.id   AF-A0A7W0XDU0-F1
#
_cell.length_a   1.000
_cell.length_b   1.000
_cell.length_c   1.000
_cell.angle_alpha   90.00
_cell.angle_beta   90.00
_cell.angle_gamma   90.00
#
_symmetry.space_group_name_H-M   'P 1'
#
loop_
_entity.id
_entity.type
_entity.pdbx_description
1 polymer ?
#
loop_
_entity_poly.entity_id
_entity_poly.type
_entity_poly.pdbx_seq_one_letter_code
_entity_poly.pdbx_strand_id
1 'polypeptide(L)'
;MTNSLPCWTPKSYLRLVYFATQIALLIGISGGRTTLAANRPPVLLSQSTSTRAIAFESVTRVAEPFPLTASIPFSSDTRTRIAIFAMNLELLAAYGSSTSAEGASAFTADAQDVTGKRYPLRIEHLGQVPGFPGITMIIVRLADDMGDVGDVLLALNLHGVSSNRVRVAIGHMGGGPPDDPGAVATPAPVTPPPADQPLALESFTGPSSDADTVRFLEQASWGPTTAEVNRVKALGFRAYLDEQFNAPVSNPAKGSNYPDLTFPLDDQGTACPSTNPSDPNYNQTVCNRDNFSMYPIQRTYFTHSLYGQDQLRQRVAFALHQILVVSGLSPLNRGSWMTMYVQALDRGAFGNYRTLLNEITLNPSMGEYLDMRLSTRTNPNENWAREVLQLFSIGVNELNIDGTPKLDAQGATIPTYSQTTVNEFTRV
;
A
#
# COMPACT_ATOMS: atom_id res chain seq x y z
N MET A 1 -44.61 -53.15 -30.64
CA MET A 1 -43.94 -54.36 -31.17
C MET A 1 -42.59 -54.43 -30.47
N THR A 2 -42.55 -55.05 -29.30
CA THR A 2 -41.99 -56.41 -29.07
C THR A 2 -40.45 -56.46 -29.13
N ASN A 3 -39.87 -56.80 -27.98
CA ASN A 3 -38.77 -57.75 -27.78
C ASN A 3 -37.33 -57.22 -27.59
N SER A 4 -36.91 -57.32 -26.31
CA SER A 4 -35.79 -58.11 -25.77
C SER A 4 -34.33 -57.68 -25.99
N LEU A 5 -33.65 -57.57 -24.84
CA LEU A 5 -32.20 -57.59 -24.62
C LEU A 5 -31.52 -58.85 -25.22
N PRO A 6 -30.25 -58.78 -25.65
CA PRO A 6 -29.39 -59.96 -25.75
C PRO A 6 -28.58 -60.18 -24.46
N CYS A 7 -28.57 -61.45 -24.06
CA CYS A 7 -27.92 -62.01 -22.89
C CYS A 7 -26.39 -61.93 -22.91
N TRP A 8 -25.84 -61.88 -21.69
CA TRP A 8 -24.46 -62.11 -21.33
C TRP A 8 -24.01 -63.55 -21.62
N THR A 9 -22.73 -63.72 -22.01
CA THR A 9 -22.02 -65.01 -21.92
C THR A 9 -20.88 -64.94 -20.90
N PRO A 10 -20.66 -65.99 -20.09
CA PRO A 10 -19.87 -65.92 -18.86
C PRO A 10 -18.45 -66.46 -19.10
N LYS A 11 -17.47 -65.58 -19.36
CA LYS A 11 -16.07 -66.01 -19.46
C LYS A 11 -15.01 -64.98 -19.05
N SER A 12 -15.36 -63.97 -18.24
CA SER A 12 -14.42 -62.91 -17.87
C SER A 12 -14.35 -62.56 -16.38
N TYR A 13 -15.08 -63.28 -15.51
CA TYR A 13 -15.19 -62.95 -14.09
C TYR A 13 -14.09 -63.52 -13.16
N LEU A 14 -13.04 -64.16 -13.70
CA LEU A 14 -12.03 -64.84 -12.87
C LEU A 14 -10.57 -64.41 -13.08
N ARG A 15 -10.29 -63.30 -13.78
CA ARG A 15 -8.89 -62.84 -14.02
C ARG A 15 -8.59 -61.35 -13.84
N LEU A 16 -9.49 -60.56 -13.26
CA LEU A 16 -9.15 -59.18 -12.84
C LEU A 16 -9.48 -58.86 -11.38
N VAL A 17 -9.70 -59.89 -10.57
CA VAL A 17 -9.62 -59.82 -9.09
C VAL A 17 -8.17 -60.02 -8.60
N TYR A 18 -7.24 -60.32 -9.52
CA TYR A 18 -5.80 -60.48 -9.25
C TYR A 18 -4.94 -59.25 -9.59
N PHE A 19 -5.56 -58.15 -10.05
CA PHE A 19 -4.87 -56.87 -10.28
C PHE A 19 -5.10 -55.84 -9.16
N ALA A 20 -5.81 -56.22 -8.10
CA ALA A 20 -6.27 -55.32 -7.04
C ALA A 20 -5.42 -55.35 -5.75
N THR A 21 -4.29 -56.07 -5.68
CA THR A 21 -3.54 -56.24 -4.41
C THR A 21 -2.01 -56.17 -4.47
N GLN A 22 -1.36 -55.81 -5.59
CA GLN A 22 0.11 -55.72 -5.64
C GLN A 22 0.64 -54.67 -6.64
N ILE A 23 0.25 -53.39 -6.52
CA ILE A 23 1.16 -52.23 -6.76
C ILE A 23 0.83 -51.18 -5.69
N ALA A 24 1.19 -51.53 -4.46
CA ALA A 24 1.63 -50.56 -3.49
C ALA A 24 3.14 -50.43 -3.68
N LEU A 25 3.59 -49.52 -4.55
CA LEU A 25 4.97 -49.07 -4.56
C LEU A 25 5.03 -47.59 -4.96
N LEU A 26 5.15 -46.75 -3.93
CA LEU A 26 5.90 -45.49 -3.91
C LEU A 26 5.57 -44.45 -4.99
N ILE A 27 4.43 -43.77 -4.84
CA ILE A 27 4.41 -42.30 -4.93
C ILE A 27 3.58 -41.79 -3.75
N GLY A 28 4.26 -41.50 -2.64
CA GLY A 28 3.72 -40.64 -1.60
C GLY A 28 3.69 -39.21 -2.12
N ILE A 29 2.69 -38.85 -2.93
CA ILE A 29 2.28 -37.46 -3.00
C ILE A 29 1.46 -37.25 -1.73
N SER A 30 2.13 -36.75 -0.70
CA SER A 30 1.47 -35.96 0.31
C SER A 30 0.75 -34.84 -0.43
N GLY A 31 -0.54 -35.05 -0.73
CA GLY A 31 -1.45 -33.96 -0.99
C GLY A 31 -1.45 -33.12 0.27
N GLY A 32 -0.55 -32.14 0.32
CA GLY A 32 -0.59 -31.09 1.30
C GLY A 32 -1.96 -30.48 1.14
N ARG A 33 -2.86 -30.79 2.08
CA ARG A 33 -4.01 -29.94 2.31
C ARG A 33 -3.38 -28.59 2.64
N THR A 34 -3.36 -27.66 1.70
CA THR A 34 -3.24 -26.25 2.00
C THR A 34 -4.48 -25.93 2.81
N THR A 35 -4.37 -26.09 4.13
CA THR A 35 -5.28 -25.46 5.06
C THR A 35 -5.23 -23.98 4.73
N LEU A 36 -6.35 -23.43 4.27
CA LEU A 36 -6.55 -21.98 4.23
C LEU A 36 -6.09 -21.46 5.59
N ALA A 37 -5.03 -20.65 5.61
CA ALA A 37 -4.60 -19.99 6.83
C ALA A 37 -5.75 -19.07 7.25
N ALA A 38 -6.45 -19.44 8.32
CA ALA A 38 -7.39 -18.54 8.95
C ALA A 38 -6.54 -17.44 9.59
N ASN A 39 -6.60 -16.21 9.05
CA ASN A 39 -5.84 -15.06 9.54
C ASN A 39 -6.05 -14.91 11.05
N ARG A 40 -5.09 -15.39 11.84
CA ARG A 40 -5.19 -15.39 13.31
C ARG A 40 -4.92 -13.97 13.80
N PRO A 41 -5.68 -13.48 14.80
CA PRO A 41 -5.38 -12.18 15.36
C PRO A 41 -3.97 -12.17 15.97
N PRO A 42 -3.17 -11.11 15.74
CA PRO A 42 -1.89 -10.95 16.41
C PRO A 42 -2.07 -11.01 17.93
N VAL A 43 -1.09 -11.58 18.64
CA VAL A 43 -1.13 -11.67 20.09
C VAL A 43 0.07 -10.96 20.69
N LEU A 44 -0.16 -9.86 21.40
CA LEU A 44 0.83 -9.18 22.23
C LEU A 44 1.04 -9.95 23.53
N LEU A 45 2.30 -10.17 23.90
CA LEU A 45 2.68 -10.94 25.08
C LEU A 45 2.66 -10.08 26.35
N SER A 46 2.07 -10.64 27.40
CA SER A 46 1.98 -10.02 28.73
C SER A 46 2.60 -10.89 29.82
N GLN A 47 2.69 -10.36 31.04
CA GLN A 47 3.07 -11.13 32.22
C GLN A 47 2.06 -12.25 32.50
N SER A 48 2.46 -13.29 33.24
CA SER A 48 1.59 -14.46 33.50
C SER A 48 0.38 -14.16 34.40
N THR A 49 0.43 -13.08 35.17
CA THR A 49 -0.61 -12.72 36.16
C THR A 49 -1.29 -11.39 35.85
N SER A 50 -0.95 -10.73 34.74
CA SER A 50 -1.54 -9.45 34.36
C SER A 50 -1.48 -9.21 32.86
N THR A 51 -2.28 -8.27 32.36
CA THR A 51 -2.27 -7.77 30.97
C THR A 51 -1.07 -6.86 30.68
N ARG A 52 -0.19 -6.63 31.67
CA ARG A 52 1.00 -5.78 31.53
C ARG A 52 2.01 -6.42 30.59
N ALA A 53 2.42 -5.68 29.57
CA ALA A 53 3.25 -6.19 28.50
C ALA A 53 4.59 -6.70 29.02
N ILE A 54 5.14 -7.72 28.36
CA ILE A 54 6.58 -7.94 28.41
C ILE A 54 7.19 -6.90 27.48
N ALA A 55 7.83 -5.88 28.05
CA ALA A 55 8.37 -4.77 27.28
C ALA A 55 9.62 -4.18 27.95
N PHE A 56 10.51 -3.62 27.14
CA PHE A 56 11.64 -2.83 27.62
C PHE A 56 12.00 -1.73 26.64
N GLU A 57 12.70 -0.70 27.10
CA GLU A 57 13.22 0.34 26.22
C GLU A 57 14.34 -0.25 25.34
N SER A 58 14.25 -0.02 24.04
CA SER A 58 15.01 -0.72 22.99
C SER A 58 16.54 -0.66 23.15
N VAL A 59 17.07 0.41 23.76
CA VAL A 59 18.51 0.63 23.93
C VAL A 59 18.96 0.17 25.31
N THR A 60 18.38 0.76 26.35
CA THR A 60 18.76 0.60 27.75
C THR A 60 18.30 -0.74 28.32
N ARG A 61 17.33 -1.40 27.68
CA ARG A 61 16.70 -2.65 28.10
C ARG A 61 16.08 -2.56 29.50
N VAL A 62 15.76 -1.35 29.94
CA VAL A 62 15.09 -1.09 31.21
C VAL A 62 13.58 -1.28 30.98
N ALA A 63 12.92 -1.95 31.93
CA ALA A 63 11.47 -2.08 31.92
C ALA A 63 10.80 -0.74 32.27
N GLU A 64 9.48 -0.71 32.16
CA GLU A 64 8.68 0.47 32.46
C GLU A 64 8.81 0.95 33.93
N PRO A 65 8.42 2.21 34.25
CA PRO A 65 7.81 3.21 33.36
C PRO A 65 8.80 3.74 32.32
N PHE A 66 8.35 3.85 31.08
CA PHE A 66 9.18 4.30 29.97
C PHE A 66 9.23 5.82 29.93
N PRO A 67 10.42 6.45 29.95
CA PRO A 67 10.51 7.90 29.80
C PRO A 67 9.98 8.32 28.43
N LEU A 68 9.57 9.58 28.28
CA LEU A 68 9.09 10.11 26.99
C LEU A 68 10.21 10.27 25.96
N THR A 69 11.42 10.54 26.46
CA THR A 69 12.62 10.71 25.66
C THR A 69 13.70 9.72 26.05
N ALA A 70 14.39 9.20 25.04
CA ALA A 70 15.56 8.36 25.21
C ALA A 70 16.71 9.19 25.78
N SER A 71 17.42 8.63 26.75
CA SER A 71 18.61 9.24 27.34
C SER A 71 19.81 9.25 26.38
N ILE A 72 19.80 8.39 25.35
CA ILE A 72 20.84 8.27 24.34
C ILE A 72 20.21 8.40 22.94
N PRO A 73 20.44 9.49 22.20
CA PRO A 73 19.88 9.69 20.87
C PRO A 73 20.70 8.95 19.81
N PHE A 74 20.07 8.02 19.07
CA PHE A 74 20.66 7.32 17.92
C PHE A 74 20.06 7.77 16.57
N SER A 75 19.09 8.67 16.60
CA SER A 75 18.47 9.28 15.42
C SER A 75 18.37 10.80 15.61
N SER A 76 17.83 11.48 14.60
CA SER A 76 17.50 12.91 14.69
C SER A 76 16.39 13.23 15.69
N ASP A 77 15.72 12.22 16.26
CA ASP A 77 14.67 12.39 17.26
C ASP A 77 15.05 11.69 18.58
N THR A 78 14.54 12.22 19.69
CA THR A 78 14.83 11.71 21.02
C THR A 78 13.68 10.90 21.60
N ARG A 79 12.64 10.54 20.81
CA ARG A 79 11.50 9.79 21.37
C ARG A 79 11.90 8.38 21.76
N THR A 80 11.36 7.94 22.89
CA THR A 80 11.63 6.59 23.40
C THR A 80 11.07 5.54 22.45
N ARG A 81 11.83 4.46 22.32
CA ARG A 81 11.48 3.27 21.54
C ARG A 81 11.32 2.10 22.48
N ILE A 82 10.18 1.45 22.42
CA ILE A 82 9.85 0.32 23.29
C ILE A 82 9.88 -0.93 22.43
N ALA A 83 10.60 -1.94 22.89
CA ALA A 83 10.50 -3.29 22.37
C ALA A 83 9.33 -4.00 23.05
N ILE A 84 8.39 -4.46 22.24
CA ILE A 84 7.27 -5.32 22.65
C ILE A 84 7.36 -6.65 21.90
N PHE A 85 6.67 -7.67 22.39
CA PHE A 85 6.73 -9.02 21.81
C PHE A 85 5.37 -9.50 21.38
N ALA A 86 5.31 -10.12 20.20
CA ALA A 86 4.07 -10.63 19.63
C ALA A 86 4.24 -12.00 18.98
N MET A 87 3.12 -12.73 18.88
CA MET A 87 2.96 -14.00 18.18
C MET A 87 1.81 -13.90 17.17
N ASN A 88 1.65 -14.93 16.33
CA ASN A 88 0.63 -14.99 15.28
C ASN A 88 0.75 -13.83 14.29
N LEU A 89 1.99 -13.54 13.88
CA LEU A 89 2.31 -12.54 12.88
C LEU A 89 2.45 -13.26 11.54
N GLU A 90 1.30 -13.62 10.97
CA GLU A 90 1.21 -14.29 9.68
C GLU A 90 1.55 -13.28 8.54
N LEU A 91 2.82 -12.92 8.41
CA LEU A 91 3.30 -11.94 7.42
C LEU A 91 3.26 -12.51 6.00
N LEU A 92 2.88 -11.71 5.02
CA LEU A 92 2.97 -12.13 3.63
C LEU A 92 4.44 -12.36 3.23
N ALA A 93 4.70 -13.48 2.55
CA ALA A 93 6.01 -13.76 1.98
C ALA A 93 6.45 -12.71 0.95
N ALA A 94 7.76 -12.65 0.68
CA ALA A 94 8.30 -11.83 -0.40
C ALA A 94 7.61 -12.19 -1.71
N TYR A 95 7.16 -11.18 -2.48
CA TYR A 95 6.33 -11.47 -3.63
C TYR A 95 6.45 -10.52 -4.82
N GLY A 96 6.41 -11.08 -6.03
CA GLY A 96 6.65 -10.36 -7.29
C GLY A 96 8.06 -9.78 -7.35
N SER A 97 8.16 -8.48 -7.66
CA SER A 97 9.43 -7.73 -7.62
C SER A 97 9.90 -7.38 -6.21
N SER A 98 9.13 -7.71 -5.16
CA SER A 98 9.56 -7.50 -3.78
C SER A 98 10.62 -8.53 -3.39
N THR A 99 11.80 -8.05 -3.01
CA THR A 99 12.89 -8.89 -2.50
C THR A 99 12.72 -9.26 -1.03
N SER A 100 11.70 -8.74 -0.34
CA SER A 100 11.46 -8.96 1.09
C SER A 100 10.01 -9.27 1.40
N ALA A 101 9.78 -10.11 2.40
CA ALA A 101 8.48 -10.32 3.02
C ALA A 101 7.92 -9.01 3.59
N GLU A 102 6.64 -8.99 3.91
CA GLU A 102 6.05 -7.90 4.67
C GLU A 102 6.88 -7.58 5.91
N GLY A 103 7.03 -6.28 6.18
CA GLY A 103 7.86 -5.77 7.25
C GLY A 103 7.09 -4.78 8.13
N ALA A 104 7.82 -3.91 8.83
CA ALA A 104 7.26 -2.92 9.76
C ALA A 104 6.12 -2.07 9.16
N SER A 105 6.14 -1.79 7.86
CA SER A 105 5.13 -1.00 7.15
C SER A 105 3.78 -1.69 6.96
N ALA A 106 3.70 -3.01 7.18
CA ALA A 106 2.44 -3.77 7.09
C ALA A 106 1.56 -3.58 8.34
N PHE A 107 2.12 -3.03 9.41
CA PHE A 107 1.46 -2.89 10.69
C PHE A 107 1.07 -1.43 10.97
N THR A 108 0.05 -1.28 11.81
CA THR A 108 -0.16 -0.06 12.59
C THR A 108 -0.18 -0.39 14.08
N ALA A 109 0.10 0.60 14.92
CA ALA A 109 0.05 0.46 16.37
C ALA A 109 -0.53 1.72 16.99
N ASP A 110 -1.22 1.58 18.12
CA ASP A 110 -1.71 2.70 18.89
C ASP A 110 -1.70 2.40 20.40
N ALA A 111 -1.66 3.46 21.20
CA ALA A 111 -1.82 3.39 22.65
C ALA A 111 -2.97 4.27 23.11
N GLN A 112 -3.85 3.76 23.97
CA GLN A 112 -4.98 4.50 24.53
C GLN A 112 -4.74 4.89 25.99
N ASP A 113 -4.93 6.16 26.33
CA ASP A 113 -4.88 6.65 27.72
C ASP A 113 -6.24 6.56 28.45
N VAL A 114 -6.29 7.02 29.70
CA VAL A 114 -7.50 7.00 30.54
C VAL A 114 -8.61 7.90 30.03
N THR A 115 -8.28 8.95 29.27
CA THR A 115 -9.25 9.86 28.65
C THR A 115 -9.88 9.27 27.39
N GLY A 116 -9.35 8.13 26.93
CA GLY A 116 -9.74 7.48 25.70
C GLY A 116 -8.98 7.99 24.47
N LYS A 117 -8.05 8.94 24.62
CA LYS A 117 -7.23 9.44 23.52
C LYS A 117 -6.30 8.33 23.04
N ARG A 118 -6.27 8.12 21.71
CA ARG A 118 -5.39 7.16 21.04
C ARG A 118 -4.22 7.87 20.40
N TYR A 119 -3.02 7.38 20.68
CA TYR A 119 -1.76 7.87 20.16
C TYR A 119 -1.22 6.89 19.12
N PRO A 120 -1.10 7.28 17.84
CA PRO A 120 -0.51 6.42 16.82
C PRO A 120 0.98 6.20 17.12
N LEU A 121 1.39 4.95 17.24
CA LEU A 121 2.77 4.57 17.48
C LEU A 121 3.40 4.12 16.17
N ARG A 122 4.58 4.67 15.84
CA ARG A 122 5.30 4.28 14.62
C ARG A 122 6.05 2.98 14.88
N ILE A 123 5.85 1.98 14.03
CA ILE A 123 6.64 0.75 14.06
C ILE A 123 7.89 0.98 13.22
N GLU A 124 9.05 0.78 13.83
CA GLU A 124 10.34 1.05 13.20
C GLU A 124 11.10 -0.23 12.85
N HIS A 125 10.84 -1.33 13.55
CA HIS A 125 11.57 -2.57 13.36
C HIS A 125 10.75 -3.81 13.76
N LEU A 126 11.03 -4.91 13.07
CA LEU A 126 10.60 -6.26 13.40
C LEU A 126 11.83 -7.16 13.40
N GLY A 127 11.97 -7.99 14.44
CA GLY A 127 13.06 -8.96 14.54
C GLY A 127 12.60 -10.22 15.26
N GLN A 128 12.96 -11.39 14.72
CA GLN A 128 12.70 -12.65 15.41
C GLN A 128 13.51 -12.73 16.71
N VAL A 129 12.88 -13.21 17.78
CA VAL A 129 13.59 -13.39 19.05
C VAL A 129 14.50 -14.62 18.95
N PRO A 130 15.83 -14.47 19.19
CA PRO A 130 16.76 -15.59 19.09
C PRO A 130 16.36 -16.76 20.01
N GLY A 131 16.20 -17.95 19.45
CA GLY A 131 15.76 -19.15 20.18
C GLY A 131 14.24 -19.29 20.36
N PHE A 132 13.45 -18.29 19.95
CA PHE A 132 11.99 -18.28 20.06
C PHE A 132 11.36 -17.93 18.69
N PRO A 133 11.36 -18.87 17.73
CA PRO A 133 11.08 -18.58 16.33
C PRO A 133 9.64 -18.11 16.04
N GLY A 134 8.67 -18.42 16.90
CA GLY A 134 7.29 -17.92 16.80
C GLY A 134 7.03 -16.64 17.62
N ILE A 135 8.07 -15.99 18.15
CA ILE A 135 7.97 -14.73 18.89
C ILE A 135 8.77 -13.67 18.15
N THR A 136 8.09 -12.59 17.78
CA THR A 136 8.69 -11.43 17.12
C THR A 136 8.80 -10.28 18.09
N MET A 137 9.99 -9.69 18.17
CA MET A 137 10.23 -8.39 18.79
C MET A 137 9.83 -7.29 17.81
N ILE A 138 9.03 -6.34 18.28
CA ILE A 138 8.57 -5.18 17.53
C ILE A 138 9.04 -3.94 18.25
N ILE A 139 9.71 -3.04 17.54
CA ILE A 139 10.11 -1.74 18.09
C ILE A 139 9.07 -0.70 17.70
N VAL A 140 8.40 -0.14 18.70
CA VAL A 140 7.47 0.97 18.56
C VAL A 140 8.09 2.26 19.09
N ARG A 141 7.99 3.34 18.33
CA ARG A 141 8.38 4.69 18.74
C ARG A 141 7.17 5.40 19.34
N LEU A 142 7.35 6.00 20.52
CA LEU A 142 6.31 6.81 21.16
C LEU A 142 5.92 8.02 20.30
N ALA A 143 4.62 8.33 20.28
CA ALA A 143 4.06 9.46 19.54
C ALA A 143 4.65 10.79 20.04
N ASP A 144 4.78 11.77 19.14
CA ASP A 144 5.39 13.07 19.45
C ASP A 144 4.53 13.93 20.39
N ASP A 145 3.21 13.77 20.32
CA ASP A 145 2.23 14.47 21.14
C ASP A 145 1.89 13.73 22.46
N MET A 146 2.58 12.62 22.74
CA MET A 146 2.39 11.85 23.98
C MET A 146 3.21 12.45 25.12
N GLY A 147 2.51 12.92 26.14
CA GLY A 147 3.04 13.37 27.42
C GLY A 147 3.13 12.24 28.45
N ASP A 148 3.36 12.62 29.71
CA ASP A 148 3.35 11.68 30.83
C ASP A 148 1.91 11.28 31.16
N VAL A 149 1.47 10.15 30.61
CA VAL A 149 0.07 9.69 30.62
C VAL A 149 -0.16 8.51 31.55
N GLY A 150 0.90 7.99 32.18
CA GLY A 150 0.81 6.82 33.05
C GLY A 150 0.61 5.53 32.27
N ASP A 151 -0.23 4.63 32.77
CA ASP A 151 -0.58 3.39 32.10
C ASP A 151 -1.43 3.66 30.83
N VAL A 152 -1.09 2.98 29.74
CA VAL A 152 -1.85 2.99 28.48
C VAL A 152 -2.15 1.57 28.03
N LEU A 153 -3.20 1.40 27.23
CA LEU A 153 -3.49 0.15 26.52
C LEU A 153 -2.95 0.21 25.10
N LEU A 154 -1.92 -0.58 24.82
CA LEU A 154 -1.26 -0.68 23.52
C LEU A 154 -1.88 -1.80 22.68
N ALA A 155 -2.14 -1.52 21.41
CA ALA A 155 -2.61 -2.48 20.42
C ALA A 155 -1.73 -2.48 19.15
N LEU A 156 -1.70 -3.62 18.47
CA LEU A 156 -1.17 -3.76 17.11
C LEU A 156 -2.32 -4.08 16.16
N ASN A 157 -2.18 -3.67 14.89
CA ASN A 157 -3.06 -4.10 13.82
C ASN A 157 -2.23 -4.61 12.65
N LEU A 158 -2.62 -5.77 12.12
CA LEU A 158 -2.03 -6.38 10.94
C LEU A 158 -3.17 -6.83 10.02
N HIS A 159 -3.12 -6.46 8.73
CA HIS A 159 -4.13 -6.81 7.73
C HIS A 159 -5.58 -6.47 8.15
N GLY A 160 -5.76 -5.38 8.90
CA GLY A 160 -7.08 -4.95 9.40
C GLY A 160 -7.58 -5.74 10.62
N VAL A 161 -6.77 -6.63 11.19
CA VAL A 161 -7.08 -7.39 12.41
C VAL A 161 -6.29 -6.83 13.58
N SER A 162 -7.00 -6.40 14.63
CA SER A 162 -6.40 -5.91 15.87
C SER A 162 -5.93 -7.05 16.77
N SER A 163 -4.86 -6.81 17.52
CA SER A 163 -4.38 -7.69 18.58
C SER A 163 -5.23 -7.58 19.85
N ASN A 164 -4.96 -8.45 20.84
CA ASN A 164 -5.28 -8.12 22.22
C ASN A 164 -4.55 -6.83 22.63
N ARG A 165 -5.09 -6.11 23.62
CA ARG A 165 -4.43 -4.94 24.17
C ARG A 165 -3.64 -5.29 25.42
N VAL A 166 -2.43 -4.74 25.53
CA VAL A 166 -1.55 -4.92 26.69
C VAL A 166 -1.28 -3.59 27.36
N ARG A 167 -1.05 -3.63 28.67
CA ARG A 167 -0.79 -2.45 29.47
C ARG A 167 0.70 -2.11 29.48
N VAL A 168 1.02 -0.84 29.30
CA VAL A 168 2.38 -0.30 29.39
C VAL A 168 2.36 1.05 30.12
N ALA A 169 3.35 1.34 30.96
CA ALA A 169 3.49 2.61 31.67
C ALA A 169 4.42 3.58 30.94
N ILE A 170 3.91 4.78 30.64
CA ILE A 170 4.62 5.88 29.99
C ILE A 170 4.77 7.03 30.99
N GLY A 171 6.02 7.34 31.34
CA GLY A 171 6.40 8.38 32.31
C GLY A 171 6.26 7.93 33.77
N HIS A 172 5.08 7.47 34.18
CA HIS A 172 4.84 6.88 35.51
C HIS A 172 3.93 5.64 35.46
N MET A 173 3.84 4.92 36.57
CA MET A 173 2.97 3.74 36.72
C MET A 173 1.58 4.15 37.24
N GLY A 174 0.53 3.56 36.69
CA GLY A 174 -0.87 3.81 37.09
C GLY A 174 -1.53 4.94 36.30
N GLY A 175 -2.77 5.31 36.66
CA GLY A 175 -3.49 6.41 36.00
C GLY A 175 -4.09 6.08 34.63
N GLY A 176 -4.00 4.84 34.17
CA GLY A 176 -4.50 4.40 32.87
C GLY A 176 -5.94 3.92 32.82
N PRO A 177 -6.45 3.62 31.61
CA PRO A 177 -7.79 3.08 31.44
C PRO A 177 -7.91 1.68 32.08
N PRO A 178 -9.13 1.23 32.44
CA PRO A 178 -9.35 -0.16 32.83
C PRO A 178 -9.01 -1.10 31.67
N ASP A 179 -8.67 -2.35 31.99
CA ASP A 179 -8.51 -3.38 30.97
C ASP A 179 -9.83 -3.63 30.22
N ASP A 180 -9.72 -4.16 28.99
CA ASP A 180 -10.89 -4.55 28.21
C ASP A 180 -11.76 -5.57 28.94
N PRO A 181 -13.09 -5.54 28.75
CA PRO A 181 -13.97 -6.60 29.21
C PRO A 181 -13.50 -7.97 28.69
N GLY A 182 -13.13 -8.87 29.59
CA GLY A 182 -12.63 -10.20 29.25
C GLY A 182 -11.14 -10.26 28.90
N ALA A 183 -10.38 -9.18 29.07
CA ALA A 183 -8.93 -9.22 28.94
C ALA A 183 -8.31 -10.20 29.95
N VAL A 184 -7.38 -11.00 29.47
CA VAL A 184 -6.63 -11.98 30.27
C VAL A 184 -5.14 -11.86 29.99
N ALA A 185 -4.34 -12.36 30.92
CA ALA A 185 -2.91 -12.51 30.73
C ALA A 185 -2.61 -13.38 29.51
N THR A 186 -1.61 -12.98 28.72
CA THR A 186 -1.13 -13.63 27.50
C THR A 186 0.37 -13.92 27.62
N PRO A 187 0.79 -14.76 28.58
CA PRO A 187 2.20 -15.08 28.76
C PRO A 187 2.78 -15.81 27.55
N ALA A 188 4.09 -15.62 27.35
CA ALA A 188 4.86 -16.43 26.42
C ALA A 188 4.67 -17.93 26.77
N PRO A 189 4.36 -18.79 25.79
CA PRO A 189 4.23 -20.22 26.04
C PRO A 189 5.54 -20.83 26.55
N VAL A 190 5.45 -21.80 27.47
CA VAL A 190 6.63 -22.51 28.01
C VAL A 190 7.42 -23.21 26.92
N THR A 191 6.73 -23.72 25.90
CA THR A 191 7.35 -24.23 24.67
C THR A 191 7.13 -23.18 23.57
N PRO A 192 8.19 -22.55 23.04
CA PRO A 192 8.05 -21.52 22.03
C PRO A 192 7.29 -22.06 20.81
N PRO A 193 6.32 -21.30 20.27
CA PRO A 193 5.66 -21.70 19.04
C PRO A 193 6.69 -21.78 17.90
N PRO A 194 6.45 -22.65 16.89
CA PRO A 194 7.24 -22.63 15.67
C PRO A 194 7.12 -21.26 14.99
N ALA A 195 8.07 -20.92 14.11
CA ALA A 195 7.92 -19.73 13.27
C ALA A 195 6.60 -19.77 12.51
N ASP A 196 5.89 -18.65 12.53
CA ASP A 196 4.72 -18.45 11.70
C ASP A 196 5.12 -18.73 10.25
N GLN A 197 4.37 -19.60 9.59
CA GLN A 197 4.57 -19.83 8.16
C GLN A 197 4.14 -18.54 7.47
N PRO A 198 5.01 -17.93 6.64
CA PRO A 198 4.63 -16.75 5.89
C PRO A 198 3.34 -17.04 5.13
N LEU A 199 2.38 -16.12 5.19
CA LEU A 199 1.22 -16.21 4.33
C LEU A 199 1.71 -16.17 2.89
N ALA A 200 1.49 -17.27 2.18
CA ALA A 200 1.43 -17.18 0.73
C ALA A 200 0.13 -16.43 0.43
N LEU A 201 0.23 -15.30 -0.28
CA LEU A 201 -0.92 -14.74 -0.97
C LEU A 201 -1.61 -15.89 -1.70
N GLU A 202 -2.94 -15.98 -1.61
CA GLU A 202 -3.68 -16.98 -2.35
C GLU A 202 -3.34 -16.77 -3.82
N SER A 203 -2.46 -17.64 -4.33
CA SER A 203 -2.22 -17.75 -5.75
C SER A 203 -3.52 -18.39 -6.21
N PHE A 204 -4.43 -17.56 -6.71
CA PHE A 204 -5.65 -18.04 -7.35
C PHE A 204 -5.20 -18.95 -8.50
N THR A 205 -5.09 -20.24 -8.17
CA THR A 205 -4.50 -21.33 -8.97
C THR A 205 -5.59 -22.28 -9.44
N GLY A 206 -6.84 -22.03 -9.03
CA GLY A 206 -8.02 -22.69 -9.59
C GLY A 206 -8.38 -22.11 -10.96
N PRO A 207 -9.14 -22.85 -11.79
CA PRO A 207 -9.65 -22.32 -13.05
C PRO A 207 -10.51 -21.09 -12.75
N SER A 208 -10.08 -19.90 -13.16
CA SER A 208 -10.94 -18.73 -13.10
C SER A 208 -12.09 -18.92 -14.08
N SER A 209 -13.31 -18.71 -13.60
CA SER A 209 -14.45 -18.60 -14.52
C SER A 209 -14.18 -17.45 -15.50
N ASP A 210 -14.83 -17.47 -16.66
CA ASP A 210 -14.78 -16.32 -17.57
C ASP A 210 -15.27 -15.06 -16.85
N ALA A 211 -16.28 -15.17 -15.98
CA ALA A 211 -16.82 -14.07 -15.20
C ALA A 211 -15.79 -13.48 -14.22
N ASP A 212 -15.06 -14.30 -13.47
CA ASP A 212 -14.03 -13.82 -12.55
C ASP A 212 -12.87 -13.15 -13.31
N THR A 213 -12.49 -13.71 -14.45
CA THR A 213 -11.41 -13.18 -15.29
C THR A 213 -11.79 -11.85 -15.94
N VAL A 214 -13.03 -11.75 -16.41
CA VAL A 214 -13.60 -10.50 -16.94
C VAL A 214 -13.62 -9.44 -15.86
N ARG A 215 -14.18 -9.73 -14.67
CA ARG A 215 -14.20 -8.77 -13.55
C ARG A 215 -12.79 -8.33 -13.16
N PHE A 216 -11.84 -9.26 -13.10
CA PHE A 216 -10.45 -8.95 -12.80
C PHE A 216 -9.85 -7.99 -13.84
N LEU A 217 -10.01 -8.27 -15.13
CA LEU A 217 -9.50 -7.42 -16.22
C LEU A 217 -10.23 -6.07 -16.29
N GLU A 218 -11.52 -6.00 -15.95
CA GLU A 218 -12.25 -4.74 -15.81
C GLU A 218 -11.70 -3.83 -14.71
N GLN A 219 -10.94 -4.37 -13.75
CA GLN A 219 -10.27 -3.60 -12.70
C GLN A 219 -8.80 -3.35 -13.06
N ALA A 220 -8.11 -4.36 -13.60
CA ALA A 220 -6.67 -4.36 -13.82
C ALA A 220 -6.21 -3.90 -15.22
N SER A 221 -7.11 -3.70 -16.18
CA SER A 221 -6.79 -3.22 -17.55
C SER A 221 -7.85 -2.28 -18.11
N TRP A 222 -7.64 -1.67 -19.27
CA TRP A 222 -8.66 -0.81 -19.91
C TRP A 222 -9.87 -1.56 -20.50
N GLY A 223 -9.94 -2.87 -20.31
CA GLY A 223 -11.09 -3.70 -20.67
C GLY A 223 -10.64 -5.10 -21.07
N PRO A 224 -11.48 -6.12 -20.84
CA PRO A 224 -11.18 -7.49 -21.25
C PRO A 224 -11.30 -7.65 -22.77
N THR A 225 -10.37 -8.40 -23.37
CA THR A 225 -10.53 -8.97 -24.72
C THR A 225 -10.64 -10.48 -24.60
N THR A 226 -11.25 -11.16 -25.59
CA THR A 226 -11.33 -12.62 -25.60
C THR A 226 -9.95 -13.27 -25.52
N ALA A 227 -8.96 -12.67 -26.20
CA ALA A 227 -7.57 -13.15 -26.15
C ALA A 227 -6.98 -13.01 -24.74
N GLU A 228 -7.17 -11.85 -24.09
CA GLU A 228 -6.63 -11.61 -22.75
C GLU A 228 -7.32 -12.44 -21.68
N VAL A 229 -8.64 -12.66 -21.79
CA VAL A 229 -9.36 -13.57 -20.89
C VAL A 229 -8.80 -14.99 -20.99
N ASN A 230 -8.60 -15.51 -22.19
CA ASN A 230 -8.01 -16.83 -22.38
C ASN A 230 -6.57 -16.90 -21.85
N ARG A 231 -5.79 -15.83 -22.07
CA ARG A 231 -4.40 -15.73 -21.58
C ARG A 231 -4.34 -15.73 -20.06
N VAL A 232 -5.13 -14.87 -19.41
CA VAL A 232 -5.18 -14.76 -17.94
C VAL A 232 -5.72 -16.03 -17.30
N LYS A 233 -6.67 -16.74 -17.92
CA LYS A 233 -7.12 -18.06 -17.45
C LYS A 233 -6.01 -19.11 -17.49
N ALA A 234 -5.16 -19.07 -18.50
CA ALA A 234 -4.03 -20.00 -18.63
C ALA A 234 -2.84 -19.61 -17.72
N LEU A 235 -2.60 -18.31 -17.55
CA LEU A 235 -1.49 -17.74 -16.79
C LEU A 235 -1.79 -17.67 -15.28
N GLY A 236 -3.04 -17.43 -14.91
CA GLY A 236 -3.49 -17.04 -13.58
C GLY A 236 -3.44 -15.52 -13.37
N PHE A 237 -4.36 -14.97 -12.56
CA PHE A 237 -4.42 -13.53 -12.25
C PHE A 237 -3.09 -12.99 -11.78
N ARG A 238 -2.38 -13.80 -11.02
CA ARG A 238 -1.22 -13.31 -10.33
C ARG A 238 0.03 -13.25 -11.20
N ALA A 239 0.30 -14.27 -12.01
CA ALA A 239 1.38 -14.18 -12.98
C ALA A 239 1.12 -13.07 -14.01
N TYR A 240 -0.16 -12.78 -14.33
CA TYR A 240 -0.51 -11.57 -15.07
C TYR A 240 -0.10 -10.29 -14.32
N LEU A 241 -0.43 -10.14 -13.04
CA LEU A 241 0.00 -8.97 -12.26
C LEU A 241 1.52 -8.82 -12.19
N ASP A 242 2.26 -9.93 -12.05
CA ASP A 242 3.72 -9.92 -12.06
C ASP A 242 4.27 -9.41 -13.40
N GLU A 243 3.69 -9.81 -14.53
CA GLU A 243 4.02 -9.23 -15.84
C GLU A 243 3.72 -7.73 -15.87
N GLN A 244 2.57 -7.31 -15.35
CA GLN A 244 2.18 -5.89 -15.33
C GLN A 244 3.13 -5.02 -14.51
N PHE A 245 3.58 -5.50 -13.34
CA PHE A 245 4.52 -4.77 -12.49
C PHE A 245 5.92 -4.66 -13.13
N ASN A 246 6.34 -5.71 -13.84
CA ASN A 246 7.67 -5.80 -14.45
C ASN A 246 7.72 -5.36 -15.92
N ALA A 247 6.58 -4.95 -16.49
CA ALA A 247 6.52 -4.50 -17.87
C ALA A 247 7.47 -3.31 -18.10
N PRO A 248 8.33 -3.36 -19.14
CA PRO A 248 9.28 -2.31 -19.43
C PRO A 248 8.55 -1.04 -19.88
N VAL A 249 9.09 0.10 -19.49
CA VAL A 249 8.61 1.42 -19.92
C VAL A 249 9.30 1.87 -21.21
N SER A 250 8.62 2.67 -22.03
CA SER A 250 9.17 3.16 -23.30
C SER A 250 10.28 4.22 -23.14
N ASN A 251 10.32 4.95 -22.03
CA ASN A 251 11.37 5.91 -21.67
C ASN A 251 12.06 5.50 -20.34
N PRO A 252 13.05 4.58 -20.38
CA PRO A 252 13.74 4.09 -19.18
C PRO A 252 14.48 5.19 -18.40
N ALA A 253 14.99 6.22 -19.07
CA ALA A 253 15.70 7.33 -18.42
C ALA A 253 14.79 8.12 -17.46
N LYS A 254 13.48 8.13 -17.73
CA LYS A 254 12.46 8.72 -16.86
C LYS A 254 11.67 7.68 -16.06
N GLY A 255 11.93 6.39 -16.24
CA GLY A 255 11.12 5.33 -15.64
C GLY A 255 9.64 5.44 -16.01
N SER A 256 9.31 5.93 -17.21
CA SER A 256 7.92 6.21 -17.64
C SER A 256 7.68 5.87 -19.11
N ASN A 257 6.43 5.67 -19.49
CA ASN A 257 5.97 5.51 -20.87
C ASN A 257 5.80 6.82 -21.63
N TYR A 258 5.91 7.96 -20.96
CA TYR A 258 5.71 9.27 -21.57
C TYR A 258 7.02 9.87 -22.10
N PRO A 259 7.00 10.47 -23.31
CA PRO A 259 8.21 11.01 -23.92
C PRO A 259 8.68 12.30 -23.24
N ASP A 260 9.98 12.59 -23.36
CA ASP A 260 10.48 13.93 -23.11
C ASP A 260 10.05 14.85 -24.25
N LEU A 261 9.54 16.02 -23.92
CA LEU A 261 9.20 17.05 -24.90
C LEU A 261 10.28 18.12 -24.87
N THR A 262 11.09 18.18 -25.94
CA THR A 262 12.35 18.93 -26.02
C THR A 262 12.23 20.35 -26.55
N PHE A 263 11.02 20.84 -26.84
CA PHE A 263 10.83 22.22 -27.30
C PHE A 263 10.95 23.21 -26.11
N PRO A 264 11.55 24.41 -26.29
CA PRO A 264 11.98 25.26 -25.18
C PRO A 264 10.85 25.56 -24.18
N LEU A 265 11.22 25.48 -22.91
CA LEU A 265 10.33 25.42 -21.76
C LEU A 265 9.55 26.72 -21.49
N ASP A 266 9.88 27.82 -22.18
CA ASP A 266 9.59 29.16 -21.69
C ASP A 266 9.94 30.31 -22.64
N ASP A 267 10.62 30.08 -23.78
CA ASP A 267 11.05 31.20 -24.61
C ASP A 267 9.93 31.69 -25.56
N GLN A 268 9.39 32.87 -25.25
CA GLN A 268 8.45 33.63 -26.10
C GLN A 268 9.00 33.86 -27.52
N GLY A 269 10.31 33.71 -27.74
CA GLY A 269 10.95 33.82 -29.05
C GLY A 269 10.93 32.55 -29.91
N THR A 270 10.64 31.37 -29.34
CA THR A 270 10.66 30.11 -30.11
C THR A 270 9.25 29.70 -30.51
N ALA A 271 8.95 29.82 -31.80
CA ALA A 271 7.69 29.39 -32.41
C ALA A 271 7.95 28.43 -33.57
N CYS A 272 6.91 27.69 -33.98
CA CYS A 272 6.97 26.95 -35.24
C CYS A 272 7.23 27.91 -36.42
N PRO A 273 8.25 27.64 -37.26
CA PRO A 273 8.57 28.52 -38.38
C PRO A 273 7.38 28.62 -39.35
N SER A 274 7.29 29.69 -40.13
CA SER A 274 6.20 29.80 -41.12
C SER A 274 6.43 28.89 -42.34
N THR A 275 7.68 28.53 -42.63
CA THR A 275 8.08 27.61 -43.70
C THR A 275 9.31 26.81 -43.27
N ASN A 276 9.51 25.62 -43.83
CA ASN A 276 10.73 24.85 -43.67
C ASN A 276 11.26 24.42 -45.05
N PRO A 277 12.30 25.09 -45.59
CA PRO A 277 12.85 24.75 -46.91
C PRO A 277 13.38 23.32 -47.04
N SER A 278 13.68 22.65 -45.92
CA SER A 278 14.17 21.27 -45.89
C SER A 278 13.05 20.23 -45.90
N ASP A 279 11.80 20.65 -45.70
CA ASP A 279 10.62 19.79 -45.68
C ASP A 279 9.53 20.37 -46.61
N PRO A 280 9.41 19.86 -47.84
CA PRO A 280 8.40 20.33 -48.78
C PRO A 280 6.95 20.03 -48.34
N ASN A 281 6.74 19.20 -47.32
CA ASN A 281 5.44 18.89 -46.74
C ASN A 281 5.19 19.65 -45.42
N TYR A 282 6.05 20.61 -45.06
CA TYR A 282 5.94 21.33 -43.81
C TYR A 282 4.59 22.02 -43.67
N ASN A 283 3.95 21.78 -42.52
CA ASN A 283 2.69 22.42 -42.15
C ASN A 283 2.83 23.04 -40.76
N GLN A 284 2.72 24.36 -40.69
CA GLN A 284 2.86 25.10 -39.44
C GLN A 284 1.81 24.69 -38.38
N THR A 285 0.58 24.36 -38.80
CA THR A 285 -0.46 23.85 -37.90
C THR A 285 -0.08 22.50 -37.30
N VAL A 286 0.51 21.61 -38.10
CA VAL A 286 1.01 20.31 -37.61
C VAL A 286 2.16 20.52 -36.63
N CYS A 287 3.11 21.41 -36.93
CA CYS A 287 4.18 21.75 -35.99
C CYS A 287 3.63 22.28 -34.67
N ASN A 288 2.66 23.21 -34.71
CA ASN A 288 2.06 23.78 -33.51
C ASN A 288 1.34 22.71 -32.68
N ARG A 289 0.57 21.83 -33.34
CA ARG A 289 -0.07 20.70 -32.68
C ARG A 289 0.95 19.79 -31.99
N ASP A 290 2.02 19.40 -32.69
CA ASP A 290 2.95 18.38 -32.23
C ASP A 290 3.97 18.89 -31.19
N ASN A 291 4.18 20.20 -31.08
CA ASN A 291 5.18 20.78 -30.17
C ASN A 291 4.60 21.72 -29.09
N PHE A 292 3.44 22.34 -29.34
CA PHE A 292 2.87 23.40 -28.49
C PHE A 292 1.45 23.12 -27.99
N SER A 293 0.96 21.88 -28.13
CA SER A 293 -0.36 21.49 -27.61
C SER A 293 -0.28 20.24 -26.73
N MET A 294 -1.40 19.86 -26.12
CA MET A 294 -1.52 18.60 -25.37
C MET A 294 -1.48 17.35 -26.25
N TYR A 295 -1.52 17.51 -27.58
CA TYR A 295 -1.68 16.41 -28.53
C TYR A 295 -0.66 15.27 -28.36
N PRO A 296 0.66 15.51 -28.17
CA PRO A 296 1.62 14.42 -28.00
C PRO A 296 1.32 13.56 -26.76
N ILE A 297 0.88 14.18 -25.67
CA ILE A 297 0.57 13.50 -24.41
C ILE A 297 -0.73 12.73 -24.54
N GLN A 298 -1.77 13.34 -25.11
CA GLN A 298 -3.06 12.67 -25.37
C GLN A 298 -2.88 11.47 -26.29
N ARG A 299 -2.10 11.62 -27.36
CA ARG A 299 -1.76 10.53 -28.27
C ARG A 299 -1.04 9.40 -27.54
N THR A 300 -0.06 9.73 -26.69
CA THR A 300 0.69 8.75 -25.89
C THR A 300 -0.26 8.01 -24.95
N TYR A 301 -1.08 8.73 -24.19
CA TYR A 301 -2.10 8.15 -23.30
C TYR A 301 -2.99 7.15 -24.03
N PHE A 302 -3.64 7.54 -25.13
CA PHE A 302 -4.52 6.62 -25.86
C PHE A 302 -3.76 5.43 -26.46
N THR A 303 -2.53 5.62 -26.92
CA THR A 303 -1.70 4.53 -27.47
C THR A 303 -1.39 3.50 -26.38
N HIS A 304 -0.97 3.94 -25.18
CA HIS A 304 -0.66 3.04 -24.08
C HIS A 304 -1.92 2.42 -23.46
N SER A 305 -3.01 3.17 -23.31
CA SER A 305 -4.27 2.63 -22.80
C SER A 305 -4.85 1.55 -23.72
N LEU A 306 -4.76 1.70 -25.04
CA LEU A 306 -5.31 0.72 -25.99
C LEU A 306 -4.36 -0.45 -26.31
N TYR A 307 -3.05 -0.19 -26.37
CA TYR A 307 -2.09 -1.15 -26.92
C TYR A 307 -0.86 -1.41 -26.05
N GLY A 308 -0.71 -0.68 -24.93
CA GLY A 308 0.38 -0.86 -23.99
C GLY A 308 0.32 -2.22 -23.30
N GLN A 309 1.47 -2.83 -23.07
CA GLN A 309 1.58 -4.13 -22.37
C GLN A 309 1.43 -4.00 -20.84
N ASP A 310 1.53 -2.77 -20.33
CA ASP A 310 1.52 -2.37 -18.93
C ASP A 310 0.17 -1.73 -18.52
N GLN A 311 -0.93 -2.33 -18.96
CA GLN A 311 -2.30 -1.88 -18.75
C GLN A 311 -2.60 -1.46 -17.29
N LEU A 312 -2.11 -2.23 -16.31
CA LEU A 312 -2.31 -1.91 -14.90
C LEU A 312 -1.60 -0.61 -14.50
N ARG A 313 -0.39 -0.36 -15.01
CA ARG A 313 0.35 0.89 -14.74
C ARG A 313 -0.44 2.09 -15.25
N GLN A 314 -0.96 1.99 -16.47
CA GLN A 314 -1.77 3.05 -17.08
C GLN A 314 -3.07 3.29 -16.30
N ARG A 315 -3.72 2.22 -15.83
CA ARG A 315 -4.91 2.29 -14.96
C ARG A 315 -4.62 2.99 -13.63
N VAL A 316 -3.53 2.63 -12.95
CA VAL A 316 -3.18 3.22 -11.66
C VAL A 316 -2.71 4.67 -11.83
N ALA A 317 -1.92 4.98 -12.86
CA ALA A 317 -1.55 6.35 -13.20
C ALA A 317 -2.80 7.22 -13.46
N PHE A 318 -3.80 6.68 -14.15
CA PHE A 318 -5.07 7.38 -14.36
C PHE A 318 -5.85 7.59 -13.05
N ALA A 319 -5.91 6.59 -12.16
CA ALA A 319 -6.53 6.75 -10.85
C ALA A 319 -5.81 7.82 -10.01
N LEU A 320 -4.47 7.82 -10.03
CA LEU A 320 -3.66 8.86 -9.38
C LEU A 320 -3.91 10.24 -9.99
N HIS A 321 -4.14 10.34 -11.30
CA HIS A 321 -4.53 11.58 -11.95
C HIS A 321 -5.89 12.12 -11.46
N GLN A 322 -6.82 11.23 -11.07
CA GLN A 322 -8.10 11.63 -10.48
C GLN A 322 -7.98 12.09 -9.02
N ILE A 323 -6.86 11.78 -8.35
CA ILE A 323 -6.56 12.21 -6.99
C ILE A 323 -5.72 13.49 -7.02
N LEU A 324 -4.59 13.46 -7.70
CA LEU A 324 -3.59 14.53 -7.79
C LEU A 324 -3.87 15.44 -8.98
N VAL A 325 -5.08 15.99 -9.07
CA VAL A 325 -5.66 16.58 -10.28
C VAL A 325 -4.89 17.80 -10.80
N VAL A 326 -4.67 17.85 -12.11
CA VAL A 326 -4.32 19.04 -12.91
C VAL A 326 -5.11 19.04 -14.23
N SER A 327 -5.26 20.20 -14.89
CA SER A 327 -5.98 20.29 -16.18
C SER A 327 -5.13 20.93 -17.27
N GLY A 328 -4.99 20.23 -18.40
CA GLY A 328 -4.34 20.74 -19.62
C GLY A 328 -5.21 21.67 -20.49
N LEU A 329 -6.41 22.06 -20.03
CA LEU A 329 -7.27 23.04 -20.71
C LEU A 329 -7.04 24.45 -20.17
N SER A 330 -6.94 24.60 -18.85
CA SER A 330 -6.70 25.86 -18.14
C SER A 330 -6.39 25.56 -16.68
N PRO A 331 -5.48 26.30 -16.01
CA PRO A 331 -4.59 27.34 -16.58
C PRO A 331 -3.42 26.77 -17.40
N LEU A 332 -3.20 25.45 -17.42
CA LEU A 332 -2.10 24.84 -18.16
C LEU A 332 -2.40 24.72 -19.65
N ASN A 333 -1.50 25.21 -20.49
CA ASN A 333 -1.52 25.00 -21.94
C ASN A 333 -0.16 24.51 -22.49
N ARG A 334 0.73 24.01 -21.63
CA ARG A 334 2.12 23.64 -21.97
C ARG A 334 2.34 22.14 -21.90
N GLY A 335 2.46 21.50 -23.07
CA GLY A 335 2.73 20.06 -23.15
C GLY A 335 4.00 19.68 -22.40
N SER A 336 5.07 20.46 -22.53
CA SER A 336 6.34 20.21 -21.85
C SER A 336 6.25 20.22 -20.32
N TRP A 337 5.28 20.91 -19.72
CA TRP A 337 5.07 20.85 -18.27
C TRP A 337 4.21 19.63 -17.91
N MET A 338 3.14 19.42 -18.67
CA MET A 338 2.22 18.29 -18.47
C MET A 338 2.94 16.94 -18.63
N THR A 339 3.93 16.83 -19.52
CA THR A 339 4.68 15.57 -19.70
C THR A 339 5.42 15.19 -18.41
N MET A 340 6.00 16.16 -17.70
CA MET A 340 6.67 15.92 -16.43
C MET A 340 5.68 15.41 -15.37
N TYR A 341 4.47 15.96 -15.36
CA TYR A 341 3.39 15.53 -14.46
C TYR A 341 2.95 14.10 -14.74
N VAL A 342 2.61 13.76 -15.98
CA VAL A 342 2.18 12.38 -16.31
C VAL A 342 3.31 11.37 -16.17
N GLN A 343 4.57 11.76 -16.41
CA GLN A 343 5.74 10.94 -16.13
C GLN A 343 5.86 10.60 -14.64
N ALA A 344 5.61 11.57 -13.75
CA ALA A 344 5.61 11.35 -12.31
C ALA A 344 4.54 10.34 -11.89
N LEU A 345 3.31 10.49 -12.40
CA LEU A 345 2.20 9.56 -12.11
C LEU A 345 2.48 8.14 -12.62
N ASP A 346 2.95 8.01 -13.85
CA ASP A 346 3.21 6.72 -14.49
C ASP A 346 4.40 5.96 -13.86
N ARG A 347 5.48 6.67 -13.52
CA ARG A 347 6.58 6.09 -12.74
C ARG A 347 6.16 5.77 -11.31
N GLY A 348 5.37 6.64 -10.70
CA GLY A 348 4.89 6.52 -9.32
C GLY A 348 3.76 5.50 -9.13
N ALA A 349 3.20 4.94 -10.21
CA ALA A 349 2.03 4.06 -10.18
C ALA A 349 2.14 2.90 -9.18
N PHE A 350 3.33 2.32 -9.02
CA PHE A 350 3.58 1.21 -8.08
C PHE A 350 4.56 1.59 -6.96
N GLY A 351 4.77 2.90 -6.76
CA GLY A 351 5.78 3.44 -5.86
C GLY A 351 5.25 3.85 -4.48
N ASN A 352 6.08 4.60 -3.77
CA ASN A 352 5.71 5.18 -2.48
C ASN A 352 4.93 6.48 -2.67
N TYR A 353 3.74 6.58 -2.07
CA TYR A 353 2.88 7.75 -2.22
C TYR A 353 3.50 9.05 -1.70
N ARG A 354 4.29 9.02 -0.62
CA ARG A 354 5.00 10.21 -0.11
C ARG A 354 6.03 10.70 -1.11
N THR A 355 6.75 9.80 -1.79
CA THR A 355 7.69 10.15 -2.86
C THR A 355 6.96 10.79 -4.04
N LEU A 356 5.85 10.19 -4.48
CA LEU A 356 5.03 10.74 -5.55
C LEU A 356 4.48 12.13 -5.20
N LEU A 357 3.90 12.28 -3.99
CA LEU A 357 3.35 13.55 -3.53
C LEU A 357 4.42 14.65 -3.50
N ASN A 358 5.64 14.33 -3.04
CA ASN A 358 6.76 15.26 -3.07
C ASN A 358 7.14 15.67 -4.51
N GLU A 359 7.16 14.72 -5.43
CA GLU A 359 7.47 15.02 -6.83
C GLU A 359 6.38 15.91 -7.47
N ILE A 360 5.11 15.62 -7.21
CA ILE A 360 3.98 16.42 -7.69
C ILE A 360 3.99 17.82 -7.07
N THR A 361 4.38 17.95 -5.80
CA THR A 361 4.56 19.25 -5.14
C THR A 361 5.54 20.13 -5.91
N LEU A 362 6.62 19.55 -6.44
CA LEU A 362 7.67 20.27 -7.16
C LEU A 362 7.41 20.36 -8.68
N ASN A 363 6.25 19.89 -9.14
CA ASN A 363 5.94 19.79 -10.56
C ASN A 363 5.41 21.13 -11.12
N PRO A 364 5.92 21.62 -12.27
CA PRO A 364 5.47 22.88 -12.84
C PRO A 364 3.99 22.89 -13.22
N SER A 365 3.43 21.75 -13.64
CA SER A 365 2.00 21.67 -13.92
C SER A 365 1.16 21.89 -12.68
N MET A 366 1.54 21.28 -11.56
CA MET A 366 0.84 21.47 -10.30
C MET A 366 1.03 22.91 -9.78
N GLY A 367 2.24 23.45 -9.94
CA GLY A 367 2.58 24.81 -9.54
C GLY A 367 1.77 25.90 -10.27
N GLU A 368 1.41 25.68 -11.52
CA GLU A 368 0.48 26.57 -12.26
C GLU A 368 -0.98 26.25 -11.90
N TYR A 369 -1.36 24.97 -11.83
CA TYR A 369 -2.77 24.58 -11.64
C TYR A 369 -3.36 25.10 -10.33
N LEU A 370 -2.53 25.15 -9.28
CA LEU A 370 -2.91 25.69 -7.96
C LEU A 370 -2.26 27.04 -7.68
N ASP A 371 -1.80 27.74 -8.72
CA ASP A 371 -1.25 29.11 -8.64
C ASP A 371 -0.10 29.29 -7.63
N MET A 372 0.56 28.21 -7.22
CA MET A 372 1.67 28.22 -6.26
C MET A 372 2.86 29.00 -6.80
N ARG A 373 3.07 29.02 -8.12
CA ARG A 373 4.15 29.83 -8.73
C ARG A 373 3.97 31.34 -8.53
N LEU A 374 2.76 31.80 -8.21
CA LEU A 374 2.44 33.19 -7.93
C LEU A 374 2.57 33.53 -6.44
N SER A 375 2.86 32.52 -5.60
CA SER A 375 3.09 32.72 -4.17
C SER A 375 4.38 33.52 -3.94
N THR A 376 4.30 34.56 -3.12
CA THR A 376 5.46 35.38 -2.74
C THR A 376 5.48 35.60 -1.23
N ARG A 377 6.63 36.02 -0.69
CA ARG A 377 6.78 36.33 0.74
C ARG A 377 5.71 37.29 1.28
N THR A 378 5.29 38.27 0.47
CA THR A 378 4.31 39.31 0.86
C THR A 378 2.89 39.02 0.41
N ASN A 379 2.70 38.03 -0.46
CA ASN A 379 1.39 37.58 -0.94
C ASN A 379 1.40 36.04 -1.06
N PRO A 380 1.35 35.33 0.07
CA PRO A 380 1.39 33.87 0.07
C PRO A 380 0.10 33.30 -0.52
N ASN A 381 0.22 32.29 -1.38
CA ASN A 381 -0.91 31.57 -1.95
C ASN A 381 -1.17 30.27 -1.16
N GLU A 382 -2.39 30.12 -0.65
CA GLU A 382 -2.78 28.97 0.18
C GLU A 382 -3.31 27.77 -0.59
N ASN A 383 -3.57 27.87 -1.89
CA ASN A 383 -4.25 26.81 -2.65
C ASN A 383 -3.53 25.46 -2.51
N TRP A 384 -2.23 25.38 -2.84
CA TRP A 384 -1.47 24.14 -2.64
C TRP A 384 -1.41 23.70 -1.16
N ALA A 385 -1.15 24.64 -0.25
CA ALA A 385 -1.07 24.38 1.19
C ALA A 385 -2.37 23.79 1.75
N ARG A 386 -3.51 24.20 1.20
CA ARG A 386 -4.81 23.64 1.48
C ARG A 386 -4.96 22.27 0.83
N GLU A 387 -4.81 22.17 -0.49
CA GLU A 387 -5.07 20.94 -1.25
C GLU A 387 -4.23 19.74 -0.80
N VAL A 388 -2.95 19.97 -0.45
CA VAL A 388 -2.09 18.92 0.07
C VAL A 388 -2.65 18.32 1.36
N LEU A 389 -3.35 19.09 2.19
CA LEU A 389 -4.01 18.64 3.41
C LEU A 389 -5.40 18.03 3.13
N GLN A 390 -6.31 18.74 2.45
CA GLN A 390 -7.70 18.26 2.24
C GLN A 390 -7.83 17.13 1.24
N LEU A 391 -7.24 17.27 0.04
CA LEU A 391 -7.55 16.39 -1.09
C LEU A 391 -6.49 15.33 -1.32
N PHE A 392 -5.22 15.67 -1.09
CA PHE A 392 -4.12 14.79 -1.51
C PHE A 392 -3.52 13.96 -0.37
N SER A 393 -3.85 14.22 0.90
CA SER A 393 -3.32 13.42 2.01
C SER A 393 -4.31 13.17 3.15
N ILE A 394 -4.37 14.04 4.15
CA ILE A 394 -4.95 13.74 5.47
C ILE A 394 -6.48 13.81 5.50
N GLY A 395 -7.10 14.57 4.61
CA GLY A 395 -8.54 14.80 4.62
C GLY A 395 -8.98 15.89 5.61
N VAL A 396 -10.23 16.30 5.51
CA VAL A 396 -10.77 17.44 6.28
C VAL A 396 -11.21 17.09 7.71
N ASN A 397 -11.51 15.82 7.98
CA ASN A 397 -11.96 15.35 9.30
C ASN A 397 -11.07 14.24 9.83
N GLU A 398 -10.84 14.23 11.14
CA GLU A 398 -10.24 13.09 11.81
C GLU A 398 -11.15 11.85 11.69
N LEU A 399 -10.52 10.70 11.43
CA LEU A 399 -11.20 9.42 11.33
C LEU A 399 -10.76 8.48 12.46
N ASN A 400 -11.69 7.63 12.90
CA ASN A 400 -11.39 6.43 13.66
C ASN A 400 -10.62 5.43 12.78
N ILE A 401 -10.05 4.40 13.40
CA ILE A 401 -9.28 3.39 12.66
C ILE A 401 -10.12 2.58 11.66
N ASP A 402 -11.43 2.50 11.88
CA ASP A 402 -12.40 1.88 10.98
C ASP A 402 -12.84 2.81 9.83
N GLY A 403 -12.29 4.03 9.76
CA GLY A 403 -12.61 5.03 8.74
C GLY A 403 -13.86 5.87 9.04
N THR A 404 -14.55 5.63 10.16
CA THR A 404 -15.70 6.47 10.54
C THR A 404 -15.24 7.83 11.08
N PRO A 405 -15.99 8.93 10.87
CA PRO A 405 -15.61 10.23 11.41
C PRO A 405 -15.53 10.24 12.93
N LYS A 406 -14.49 10.85 13.49
CA LYS A 406 -14.47 11.16 14.93
C LYS A 406 -15.41 12.32 15.21
N LEU A 407 -16.21 12.17 16.27
CA LEU A 407 -17.17 13.16 16.70
C LEU A 407 -16.75 13.80 18.03
N ASP A 408 -16.97 15.09 18.16
CA ASP A 408 -16.85 15.80 19.43
C ASP A 408 -18.02 15.49 20.38
N ALA A 409 -18.02 16.11 21.57
CA ALA A 409 -19.07 15.91 22.57
C ALA A 409 -20.46 16.43 22.13
N GLN A 410 -20.52 17.21 21.04
CA GLN A 410 -21.75 17.73 20.45
C GLN A 410 -22.21 16.89 19.25
N GLY A 411 -21.46 15.86 18.87
CA GLY A 411 -21.74 14.99 17.73
C GLY A 411 -21.29 15.56 16.38
N ALA A 412 -20.47 16.61 16.35
CA ALA A 412 -19.92 17.18 15.12
C ALA A 412 -18.56 16.57 14.77
N THR A 413 -18.20 16.54 13.48
CA THR A 413 -16.92 15.99 13.04
C THR A 413 -15.75 16.86 13.48
N ILE A 414 -14.68 16.24 13.94
CA ILE A 414 -13.47 16.94 14.37
C ILE A 414 -12.60 17.27 13.14
N PRO A 415 -12.27 18.54 12.87
CA PRO A 415 -11.44 18.90 11.71
C PRO A 415 -9.98 18.48 11.92
N THR A 416 -9.33 17.98 10.86
CA THR A 416 -7.94 17.49 10.94
C THR A 416 -6.91 18.63 11.10
N TYR A 417 -7.27 19.86 10.71
CA TYR A 417 -6.41 21.03 10.77
C TYR A 417 -7.22 22.32 10.84
N SER A 418 -6.56 23.41 11.22
CA SER A 418 -7.16 24.75 11.28
C SER A 418 -6.72 25.60 10.09
N GLN A 419 -7.40 26.73 9.87
CA GLN A 419 -6.94 27.73 8.92
C GLN A 419 -5.52 28.24 9.26
N THR A 420 -5.18 28.32 10.55
CA THR A 420 -3.82 28.67 10.98
C THR A 420 -2.80 27.67 10.43
N THR A 421 -3.11 26.37 10.49
CA THR A 421 -2.24 25.31 9.93
C THR A 421 -2.01 25.51 8.43
N VAL A 422 -3.08 25.80 7.68
CA VAL A 422 -2.99 26.10 6.23
C VAL A 422 -2.06 27.29 6.00
N ASN A 423 -2.25 28.38 6.76
CA ASN A 423 -1.41 29.57 6.64
C ASN A 423 0.07 29.27 6.93
N GLU A 424 0.38 28.43 7.92
CA GLU A 424 1.76 28.04 8.23
C GLU A 424 2.43 27.27 7.08
N PHE A 425 1.66 26.45 6.37
CA PHE A 425 2.13 25.71 5.19
C PHE A 425 2.41 26.62 3.97
N THR A 426 1.92 27.86 3.97
CA THR A 426 2.20 28.82 2.88
C THR A 426 3.55 29.52 3.01
N ARG A 427 4.24 29.36 4.15
CA ARG A 427 5.49 30.10 4.43
C ARG A 427 6.63 29.61 3.53
N VAL A 428 7.30 30.57 2.89
CA VAL A 428 8.41 30.37 1.94
C VAL A 428 9.74 30.78 2.56
#